data_AF-A0A7Y2HTX6-F1
#
_entry.id   AF-A0A7Y2HTX6-F1
#
_cell.length_a   1.000
_cell.length_b   1.000
_cell.length_c   1.000
_cell.angle_alpha   90.00
_cell.angle_beta   90.00
_cell.angle_gamma   90.00
#
_symmetry.space_group_name_H-M   'P 1'
#
loop_
_entity.id
_entity.type
_entity.pdbx_description
1 polymer ?
#
loop_
_entity_poly.entity_id
_entity_poly.type
_entity_poly.pdbx_seq_one_letter_code
_entity_poly.pdbx_strand_id
1 'polypeptide(L)'
;VSTALSLGATYIARSFSGDKGQLVPLLKGALLHGGFALVDIISPCVTFNDHEGSTKSYAHTREHFHHVSNVDYIHPSEEIKASYAEGEAMPIHLHGGDTIVLRKVDGGYDPTSRAAAFKYLRERFNAGEITTGLLYVDESREEMHELMGNVDMPLSKLPLRDLNPGKEELARIQARYR
;
A
#
# COMPACT_ATOMS: atom_id res chain seq x y z
N VAL A 1 -5.03 3.98 3.79
CA VAL A 1 -4.05 5.09 3.96
C VAL A 1 -4.08 5.77 5.31
N SER A 2 -5.25 6.12 5.90
CA SER A 2 -5.32 6.83 7.19
C SER A 2 -4.59 6.15 8.34
N THR A 3 -4.67 4.82 8.42
CA THR A 3 -3.92 4.04 9.42
C THR A 3 -2.40 4.22 9.28
N ALA A 4 -1.88 4.26 8.05
CA ALA A 4 -0.44 4.44 7.82
C ALA A 4 0.03 5.85 8.18
N LEU A 5 -0.79 6.87 7.92
CA LEU A 5 -0.55 8.23 8.41
C LEU A 5 -0.48 8.26 9.94
N SER A 6 -1.42 7.58 10.62
CA SER A 6 -1.45 7.50 12.10
C SER A 6 -0.27 6.73 12.69
N LEU A 7 0.17 5.66 12.03
CA LEU A 7 1.28 4.81 12.48
C LEU A 7 2.67 5.39 12.16
N GLY A 8 2.73 6.56 11.52
CA GLY A 8 3.98 7.28 11.30
C GLY A 8 4.79 6.81 10.08
N ALA A 9 4.13 6.23 9.07
CA ALA A 9 4.77 6.00 7.77
C ALA A 9 5.29 7.32 7.19
N THR A 10 6.44 7.26 6.51
CA THR A 10 7.15 8.44 5.99
C THR A 10 7.04 8.60 4.47
N TYR A 11 6.52 7.59 3.77
CA TYR A 11 6.07 7.74 2.38
C TYR A 11 4.73 7.02 2.22
N ILE A 12 3.72 7.75 1.74
CA ILE A 12 2.37 7.22 1.54
C ILE A 12 1.88 7.70 0.19
N ALA A 13 1.56 6.76 -0.67
CA ALA A 13 0.98 7.02 -1.98
C ALA A 13 -0.25 6.12 -2.21
N ARG A 14 -1.09 6.53 -3.16
CA ARG A 14 -2.21 5.70 -3.62
C ARG A 14 -2.34 5.82 -5.12
N SER A 15 -2.61 4.71 -5.80
CA SER A 15 -2.83 4.69 -7.24
C SER A 15 -3.91 3.67 -7.61
N PHE A 16 -4.36 3.72 -8.85
CA PHE A 16 -5.16 2.68 -9.47
C PHE A 16 -4.30 1.80 -10.36
N SER A 17 -4.55 0.48 -10.38
CA SER A 17 -3.77 -0.46 -11.20
C SER A 17 -3.85 -0.17 -12.71
N GLY A 18 -4.97 0.42 -13.16
CA GLY A 18 -5.17 0.87 -14.53
C GLY A 18 -4.52 2.21 -14.90
N ASP A 19 -3.99 2.97 -13.94
CA ASP A 19 -3.22 4.20 -14.20
C ASP A 19 -1.72 3.94 -14.07
N LYS A 20 -1.15 3.29 -15.08
CA LYS A 20 0.30 2.99 -15.10
C LYS A 20 1.16 4.26 -15.14
N GLY A 21 0.64 5.34 -15.71
CA GLY A 21 1.33 6.63 -15.82
C GLY A 21 1.63 7.23 -14.44
N GLN A 22 0.70 7.11 -13.50
CA GLN A 22 0.89 7.50 -12.11
C GLN A 22 1.54 6.40 -11.25
N LEU A 23 1.15 5.13 -11.43
CA LEU A 23 1.60 4.05 -10.56
C LEU A 23 3.11 3.80 -10.62
N VAL A 24 3.69 3.80 -11.83
CA VAL A 24 5.12 3.53 -12.03
C VAL A 24 6.01 4.55 -11.29
N PRO A 25 5.84 5.87 -11.45
CA PRO A 25 6.66 6.84 -10.72
C PRO A 25 6.45 6.76 -9.20
N LEU A 26 5.23 6.48 -8.71
CA LEU A 26 4.98 6.30 -7.27
C LEU A 26 5.70 5.08 -6.69
N LEU A 27 5.77 3.97 -7.43
CA LEU A 27 6.54 2.80 -7.03
C LEU A 27 8.04 3.08 -7.04
N LYS A 28 8.55 3.79 -8.04
CA LYS A 28 9.96 4.20 -8.10
C LYS A 28 10.32 5.10 -6.90
N GLY A 29 9.48 6.09 -6.60
CA GLY A 29 9.66 6.96 -5.43
C GLY A 29 9.67 6.16 -4.12
N ALA A 30 8.74 5.22 -3.97
CA ALA A 30 8.65 4.36 -2.79
C ALA A 30 9.90 3.49 -2.58
N LEU A 31 10.50 2.97 -3.67
CA LEU A 31 11.71 2.16 -3.61
C LEU A 31 12.97 2.96 -3.30
N LEU A 32 12.99 4.24 -3.69
CA LEU A 32 14.11 5.15 -3.42
C LEU A 32 14.00 5.84 -2.06
N HIS A 33 12.83 5.79 -1.43
CA HIS A 33 12.56 6.43 -0.16
C HIS A 33 13.37 5.78 0.97
N GLY A 34 14.17 6.59 1.67
CA GLY A 34 14.92 6.20 2.86
C GLY A 34 14.00 6.05 4.08
N GLY A 35 13.12 5.05 4.07
CA GLY A 35 12.20 4.80 5.18
C GLY A 35 11.06 3.86 4.82
N PHE A 36 10.07 3.75 5.70
CA PHE A 36 8.91 2.92 5.44
C PHE A 36 7.96 3.59 4.43
N ALA A 37 7.80 2.95 3.28
CA ALA A 37 6.90 3.38 2.21
C ALA A 37 5.66 2.46 2.08
N LEU A 38 4.47 3.07 2.07
CA LEU A 38 3.21 2.41 1.74
C LEU A 38 2.68 2.93 0.41
N VAL A 39 2.42 2.03 -0.53
CA VAL A 39 1.68 2.33 -1.76
C VAL A 39 0.38 1.53 -1.77
N ASP A 40 -0.74 2.23 -1.63
CA ASP A 40 -2.08 1.64 -1.69
C ASP A 40 -2.55 1.56 -3.15
N ILE A 41 -2.65 0.36 -3.70
CA ILE A 41 -3.02 0.13 -5.10
C ILE A 41 -4.45 -0.39 -5.16
N ILE A 42 -5.36 0.43 -5.65
CA ILE A 42 -6.74 0.03 -5.91
C ILE A 42 -6.72 -0.87 -7.14
N SER A 43 -7.07 -2.14 -6.95
CA SER A 43 -7.09 -3.14 -8.01
C SER A 43 -8.43 -3.86 -8.01
N PRO A 44 -9.27 -3.70 -9.05
CA PRO A 44 -10.54 -4.41 -9.14
C PRO A 44 -10.30 -5.90 -9.35
N CYS A 45 -11.04 -6.74 -8.62
CA CYS A 45 -11.00 -8.20 -8.76
C CYS A 45 -12.29 -8.68 -9.42
N VAL A 46 -12.20 -9.07 -10.69
CA VAL A 46 -13.34 -9.52 -11.51
C VAL A 46 -13.93 -10.86 -11.07
N THR A 47 -13.22 -11.66 -10.28
CA THR A 47 -13.65 -13.03 -9.92
C THR A 47 -14.40 -13.11 -8.59
N PHE A 48 -14.07 -12.28 -7.61
CA PHE A 48 -14.55 -12.46 -6.23
C PHE A 48 -15.15 -11.21 -5.59
N ASN A 49 -15.32 -10.12 -6.35
CA ASN A 49 -15.86 -8.86 -5.87
C ASN A 49 -16.90 -8.29 -6.83
N ASP A 50 -17.90 -9.12 -7.14
CA ASP A 50 -19.04 -8.82 -8.01
C ASP A 50 -20.30 -8.72 -7.11
N HIS A 51 -21.00 -7.59 -7.11
CA HIS A 51 -21.99 -7.20 -6.07
C HIS A 51 -23.44 -7.15 -6.60
N GLU A 52 -24.49 -7.23 -5.75
CA GLU A 52 -25.23 -6.04 -5.28
C GLU A 52 -25.32 -5.91 -3.74
N GLY A 53 -24.59 -6.76 -3.00
CA GLY A 53 -24.55 -6.73 -1.54
C GLY A 53 -23.52 -7.73 -1.01
N SER A 54 -22.25 -7.33 -1.02
CA SER A 54 -21.14 -8.26 -0.74
C SER A 54 -21.17 -8.79 0.69
N THR A 55 -21.78 -9.97 0.82
CA THR A 55 -21.68 -10.95 1.90
C THR A 55 -20.99 -12.16 1.29
N LYS A 56 -19.68 -12.37 1.54
CA LYS A 56 -18.94 -13.56 1.08
C LYS A 56 -19.38 -14.83 1.83
N SER A 57 -20.65 -15.21 1.73
CA SER A 57 -21.23 -16.29 2.51
C SER A 57 -21.33 -17.59 1.71
N TYR A 58 -20.43 -18.52 2.04
CA TYR A 58 -20.53 -19.96 1.75
C TYR A 58 -21.82 -20.61 2.32
N ALA A 59 -22.55 -19.91 3.21
CA ALA A 59 -23.70 -20.46 3.92
C ALA A 59 -25.00 -20.42 3.09
N HIS A 60 -25.19 -19.42 2.20
CA HIS A 60 -26.37 -19.40 1.33
C HIS A 60 -26.31 -20.50 0.26
N THR A 61 -25.11 -20.75 -0.28
CA THR A 61 -24.86 -21.81 -1.26
C THR A 61 -25.01 -23.20 -0.64
N ARG A 62 -24.72 -23.37 0.66
CA ARG A 62 -24.80 -24.67 1.36
C ARG A 62 -26.22 -25.16 1.62
N GLU A 63 -27.21 -24.26 1.75
CA GLU A 63 -28.58 -24.66 2.09
C GLU A 63 -29.39 -25.13 0.87
N HIS A 64 -28.91 -24.90 -0.36
CA HIS A 64 -29.74 -25.11 -1.56
C HIS A 64 -29.07 -25.77 -2.78
N PHE A 65 -27.83 -26.26 -2.73
CA PHE A 65 -27.16 -26.80 -3.93
C PHE A 65 -26.82 -28.29 -3.89
N HIS A 66 -27.46 -29.03 -4.80
CA HIS A 66 -26.93 -30.25 -5.41
C HIS A 66 -26.47 -29.93 -6.84
N HIS A 67 -25.16 -29.81 -7.09
CA HIS A 67 -24.54 -30.15 -8.38
C HIS A 67 -23.01 -30.18 -8.31
N VAL A 68 -22.41 -31.00 -9.17
CA VAL A 68 -21.15 -31.74 -8.96
C VAL A 68 -19.90 -31.02 -9.52
N SER A 69 -20.03 -29.84 -10.13
CA SER A 69 -18.87 -29.08 -10.65
C SER A 69 -19.18 -27.58 -10.78
N ASN A 70 -18.38 -26.70 -10.15
CA ASN A 70 -18.35 -25.26 -10.47
C ASN A 70 -17.37 -25.05 -11.62
N VAL A 71 -17.88 -24.90 -12.85
CA VAL A 71 -17.10 -24.29 -13.91
C VAL A 71 -17.33 -22.79 -13.78
N ASP A 72 -16.48 -22.11 -13.01
CA ASP A 72 -16.51 -20.66 -12.88
C ASP A 72 -16.03 -20.04 -14.20
N TYR A 73 -16.97 -19.86 -15.13
CA TYR A 73 -16.70 -19.23 -16.42
C TYR A 73 -16.59 -17.71 -16.22
N ILE A 74 -15.36 -17.22 -16.16
CA ILE A 74 -15.04 -15.80 -16.10
C ILE A 74 -15.00 -15.28 -17.53
N HIS A 75 -15.98 -14.45 -17.91
CA HIS A 75 -15.98 -13.82 -19.23
C HIS A 75 -14.76 -12.90 -19.36
N PRO A 76 -14.00 -12.95 -20.47
CA PRO A 76 -12.94 -12.00 -20.74
C PRO A 76 -13.50 -10.58 -20.61
N SER A 77 -12.87 -9.78 -19.76
CA SER A 77 -13.26 -8.39 -19.51
C SER A 77 -12.13 -7.48 -19.97
N GLU A 78 -12.47 -6.30 -20.48
CA GLU A 78 -11.46 -5.35 -20.94
C GLU A 78 -10.65 -4.78 -19.75
N GLU A 79 -9.37 -4.46 -19.97
CA GLU A 79 -8.58 -3.78 -18.95
C GLU A 79 -9.16 -2.37 -18.71
N ILE A 80 -9.56 -2.08 -17.47
CA ILE A 80 -9.95 -0.73 -17.08
C ILE A 80 -8.67 0.12 -17.04
N LYS A 81 -8.52 1.01 -18.02
CA LYS A 81 -7.43 1.98 -18.07
C LYS A 81 -7.91 3.32 -17.53
N ALA A 82 -7.04 3.99 -16.77
CA ALA A 82 -7.30 5.34 -16.28
C ALA A 82 -6.17 6.26 -16.72
N SER A 83 -6.54 7.40 -17.30
CA SER A 83 -5.62 8.48 -17.67
C SER A 83 -6.39 9.78 -17.61
N TYR A 84 -6.01 10.62 -16.66
CA TYR A 84 -6.68 11.87 -16.31
C TYR A 84 -5.65 12.86 -15.76
N ALA A 85 -5.93 14.15 -15.85
CA ALA A 85 -5.00 15.20 -15.51
C ALA A 85 -4.82 15.35 -13.98
N GLU A 86 -3.76 16.06 -13.58
CA GLU A 86 -3.58 16.47 -12.18
C GLU A 86 -4.77 17.30 -11.72
N GLY A 87 -5.22 17.08 -10.48
CA GLY A 87 -6.40 17.78 -9.96
C GLY A 87 -7.72 17.43 -10.66
N GLU A 88 -7.78 16.40 -11.51
CA GLU A 88 -9.03 15.92 -12.11
C GLU A 88 -9.66 14.81 -11.26
N ALA A 89 -11.00 14.68 -11.31
CA ALA A 89 -11.72 13.50 -10.85
C ALA A 89 -12.22 12.72 -12.06
N MET A 90 -11.93 11.42 -12.08
CA MET A 90 -12.38 10.51 -13.11
C MET A 90 -13.28 9.44 -12.49
N PRO A 91 -14.56 9.34 -12.91
CA PRO A 91 -15.37 8.18 -12.58
C PRO A 91 -14.80 6.95 -13.29
N ILE A 92 -14.68 5.85 -12.57
CA ILE A 92 -14.24 4.55 -13.07
C ILE A 92 -15.38 3.57 -12.88
N HIS A 93 -15.93 3.10 -14.00
CA HIS A 93 -16.95 2.06 -14.02
C HIS A 93 -16.27 0.70 -13.89
N LEU A 94 -16.62 -0.03 -12.83
CA LEU A 94 -16.13 -1.37 -12.58
C LEU A 94 -17.00 -2.39 -13.32
N HIS A 95 -16.42 -3.54 -13.67
CA HIS A 95 -17.13 -4.60 -14.39
C HIS A 95 -18.40 -5.10 -13.68
N GLY A 96 -18.47 -4.98 -12.35
CA GLY A 96 -19.66 -5.36 -11.58
C GLY A 96 -20.79 -4.33 -11.59
N GLY A 97 -20.63 -3.17 -12.24
CA GLY A 97 -21.64 -2.09 -12.29
C GLY A 97 -21.41 -0.96 -11.29
N ASP A 98 -20.57 -1.19 -10.28
CA ASP A 98 -20.11 -0.16 -9.34
C ASP A 98 -19.37 0.98 -10.06
N THR A 99 -19.48 2.19 -9.52
CA THR A 99 -18.68 3.33 -9.97
C THR A 99 -17.92 3.94 -8.80
N ILE A 100 -16.60 4.03 -8.95
CA ILE A 100 -15.73 4.77 -8.00
C ILE A 100 -15.26 6.06 -8.65
N VAL A 101 -15.01 7.11 -7.85
CA VAL A 101 -14.46 8.37 -8.36
C VAL A 101 -13.02 8.51 -7.89
N LEU A 102 -12.07 8.45 -8.82
CA LEU A 102 -10.66 8.66 -8.51
C LEU A 102 -10.31 10.13 -8.67
N ARG A 103 -9.69 10.75 -7.66
CA ARG A 103 -9.23 12.14 -7.71
C ARG A 103 -7.72 12.21 -7.65
N LYS A 104 -7.10 12.81 -8.65
CA LYS A 104 -5.66 13.09 -8.62
C LYS A 104 -5.40 14.28 -7.71
N VAL A 105 -4.38 14.19 -6.87
CA VAL A 105 -3.83 15.39 -6.21
C VAL A 105 -3.45 16.41 -7.28
N ASP A 106 -3.68 17.68 -6.98
CA ASP A 106 -3.31 18.80 -7.83
C ASP A 106 -1.89 19.29 -7.52
N GLY A 107 -1.31 20.10 -8.42
CA GLY A 107 0.04 20.65 -8.23
C GLY A 107 0.18 21.64 -7.07
N GLY A 108 -0.92 22.08 -6.46
CA GLY A 108 -0.92 22.91 -5.24
C GLY A 108 -0.94 22.09 -3.95
N TYR A 109 -1.08 20.76 -4.03
CA TYR A 109 -1.09 19.88 -2.88
C TYR A 109 0.31 19.74 -2.28
N ASP A 110 0.43 20.06 -0.99
CA ASP A 110 1.65 19.86 -0.21
C ASP A 110 1.63 18.48 0.50
N PRO A 111 2.48 17.52 0.08
CA PRO A 111 2.55 16.20 0.69
C PRO A 111 3.39 16.16 1.99
N THR A 112 3.95 17.28 2.45
CA THR A 112 4.87 17.28 3.61
C THR A 112 4.17 17.48 4.96
N SER A 113 2.93 17.96 4.95
CA SER A 113 2.14 18.17 6.17
C SER A 113 1.19 17.01 6.46
N ARG A 114 1.51 16.22 7.50
CA ARG A 114 0.70 15.07 7.92
C ARG A 114 -0.73 15.48 8.30
N ALA A 115 -0.88 16.62 8.96
CA ALA A 115 -2.19 17.16 9.35
C ALA A 115 -3.00 17.61 8.13
N ALA A 116 -2.37 18.27 7.17
CA ALA A 116 -3.03 18.68 5.92
C ALA A 116 -3.45 17.46 5.10
N ALA A 117 -2.60 16.43 5.00
CA ALA A 117 -2.92 15.18 4.33
C ALA A 117 -4.15 14.48 4.95
N PHE A 118 -4.22 14.39 6.29
CA PHE A 118 -5.39 13.85 6.98
C PHE A 118 -6.67 14.62 6.65
N LYS A 119 -6.61 15.96 6.73
CA LYS A 119 -7.74 16.84 6.43
C LYS A 119 -8.22 16.63 5.00
N TYR A 120 -7.30 16.73 4.04
CA TYR A 120 -7.60 16.60 2.61
C TYR A 120 -8.22 15.24 2.28
N LEU A 121 -7.61 14.14 2.75
CA LEU A 121 -8.14 12.80 2.53
C LEU A 121 -9.54 12.61 3.13
N ARG A 122 -9.81 13.20 4.30
CA ARG A 122 -11.12 13.10 4.94
C ARG A 122 -12.18 13.91 4.19
N GLU A 123 -11.85 15.12 3.74
CA GLU A 123 -12.75 15.97 2.95
C GLU A 123 -13.14 15.29 1.63
N ARG A 124 -12.16 14.73 0.92
CA ARG A 124 -12.37 14.03 -0.36
C ARG A 124 -13.14 12.73 -0.20
N PHE A 125 -12.81 11.96 0.84
CA PHE A 125 -13.58 10.75 1.16
C PHE A 125 -15.05 11.06 1.46
N ASN A 126 -15.34 12.14 2.21
CA ASN A 126 -16.71 12.57 2.48
C ASN A 126 -17.45 13.05 1.22
N ALA A 127 -16.71 13.50 0.19
CA ALA A 127 -17.26 13.85 -1.12
C ALA A 127 -17.46 12.62 -2.05
N GLY A 128 -17.19 11.40 -1.56
CA GLY A 128 -17.27 10.17 -2.37
C GLY A 128 -16.08 9.96 -3.30
N GLU A 129 -14.99 10.73 -3.12
CA GLU A 129 -13.80 10.70 -3.95
C GLU A 129 -12.69 9.89 -3.29
N ILE A 130 -11.96 9.12 -4.09
CA ILE A 130 -10.76 8.38 -3.68
C ILE A 130 -9.54 9.10 -4.22
N THR A 131 -8.80 9.76 -3.34
CA THR A 131 -7.57 10.48 -3.71
C THR A 131 -6.46 9.54 -4.19
N THR A 132 -5.72 9.95 -5.22
CA THR A 132 -4.62 9.23 -5.87
C THR A 132 -3.44 10.17 -6.10
N GLY A 133 -2.22 9.64 -6.09
CA GLY A 133 -0.97 10.39 -6.13
C GLY A 133 -0.10 10.16 -4.90
N LEU A 134 0.92 11.02 -4.75
CA LEU A 134 1.72 11.09 -3.53
C LEU A 134 0.92 11.82 -2.46
N LEU A 135 0.56 11.11 -1.39
CA LEU A 135 -0.32 11.63 -0.34
C LEU A 135 0.47 12.20 0.82
N TYR A 136 1.61 11.61 1.16
CA TYR A 136 2.48 12.10 2.21
C TYR A 136 3.92 11.67 1.99
N VAL A 137 4.87 12.56 2.27
CA VAL A 137 6.31 12.27 2.28
C VAL A 137 7.02 13.05 3.39
N ASP A 138 7.98 12.40 4.03
CA ASP A 138 8.76 12.92 5.14
C ASP A 138 10.18 12.33 5.08
N GLU A 139 11.12 13.15 4.62
CA GLU A 139 12.53 12.78 4.45
C GLU A 139 13.39 13.25 5.64
N SER A 140 12.80 13.89 6.66
CA SER A 140 13.58 14.42 7.79
C SER A 140 13.91 13.36 8.84
N ARG A 141 13.39 12.14 8.69
CA ARG A 141 13.58 11.05 9.65
C ARG A 141 14.59 10.06 9.10
N GLU A 142 15.58 9.72 9.92
CA GLU A 142 16.51 8.63 9.64
C GLU A 142 15.75 7.30 9.50
N GLU A 143 16.28 6.44 8.64
CA GLU A 143 15.69 5.13 8.40
C GLU A 143 16.11 4.12 9.48
N MET A 144 15.47 2.95 9.50
CA MET A 144 15.64 1.99 10.60
C MET A 144 17.07 1.43 10.71
N HIS A 145 17.77 1.17 9.61
CA HIS A 145 19.13 0.63 9.65
C HIS A 145 20.13 1.66 10.20
N GLU A 146 20.02 2.92 9.83
CA GLU A 146 20.77 4.05 10.38
C GLU A 146 20.52 4.19 11.89
N LEU A 147 19.25 4.24 12.31
CA LEU A 147 18.86 4.36 13.72
C LEU A 147 19.37 3.18 14.58
N MET A 148 19.43 1.97 14.01
CA MET A 148 19.90 0.77 14.69
C MET A 148 21.42 0.57 14.61
N GLY A 149 22.13 1.39 13.84
CA GLY A 149 23.56 1.20 13.58
C GLY A 149 23.86 -0.15 12.92
N ASN A 150 22.95 -0.61 12.06
CA ASN A 150 23.13 -1.86 11.33
C ASN A 150 24.30 -1.75 10.35
N VAL A 151 24.97 -2.88 10.09
CA VAL A 151 26.04 -2.95 9.09
C VAL A 151 25.48 -3.08 7.68
N ASP A 152 26.18 -2.55 6.69
CA ASP A 152 25.80 -2.66 5.26
C ASP A 152 25.80 -4.09 4.74
N MET A 153 26.55 -4.99 5.40
CA MET A 153 26.67 -6.37 4.96
C MET A 153 25.40 -7.16 5.30
N PRO A 154 24.75 -7.82 4.31
CA PRO A 154 23.60 -8.68 4.59
C PRO A 154 23.98 -9.80 5.57
N LEU A 155 23.08 -10.10 6.50
CA LEU A 155 23.28 -11.16 7.50
C LEU A 155 23.64 -12.51 6.86
N SER A 156 23.08 -12.83 5.69
CA SER A 156 23.37 -14.05 4.94
C SER A 156 24.80 -14.14 4.38
N LYS A 157 25.53 -13.01 4.32
CA LYS A 157 26.92 -12.93 3.84
C LYS A 157 27.92 -12.76 4.98
N LEU A 158 27.46 -12.53 6.21
CA LEU A 158 28.34 -12.41 7.36
C LEU A 158 28.95 -13.78 7.70
N PRO A 159 30.29 -13.91 7.78
CA PRO A 159 30.91 -15.17 8.14
C PRO A 159 30.65 -15.47 9.61
N LEU A 160 30.41 -16.74 9.93
CA LEU A 160 30.05 -17.18 11.30
C LEU A 160 31.06 -16.74 12.37
N ARG A 161 32.34 -16.61 12.01
CA ARG A 161 33.39 -16.14 12.92
C ARG A 161 33.16 -14.70 13.41
N ASP A 162 32.55 -13.85 12.58
CA ASP A 162 32.26 -12.45 12.92
C ASP A 162 30.95 -12.33 13.72
N LEU A 163 30.11 -13.37 13.68
CA LEU A 163 28.85 -13.48 14.46
C LEU A 163 29.07 -14.09 15.85
N ASN A 164 30.27 -14.60 16.14
CA ASN A 164 30.60 -15.23 17.42
C ASN A 164 31.63 -14.36 18.17
N PRO A 165 31.28 -13.75 19.32
CA PRO A 165 32.20 -12.90 20.08
C PRO A 165 33.37 -13.68 20.69
N GLY A 166 33.35 -15.02 20.66
CA GLY A 166 34.36 -15.87 21.27
C GLY A 166 34.20 -16.02 22.78
N LYS A 167 34.96 -16.95 23.37
CA LYS A 167 34.81 -17.34 24.78
C LYS A 167 35.14 -16.20 25.75
N GLU A 168 36.20 -15.45 25.46
CA GLU A 168 36.70 -14.38 26.34
C GLU A 168 35.74 -13.19 26.40
N GLU A 169 35.31 -12.69 25.24
CA GLU A 169 34.37 -11.55 25.19
C GLU A 169 32.98 -11.96 25.69
N LEU A 170 32.53 -13.19 25.41
CA LEU A 170 31.29 -13.71 25.99
C LEU A 170 31.34 -13.74 27.53
N ALA A 171 32.47 -14.18 28.11
CA ALA A 171 32.64 -14.16 29.57
C ALA A 171 32.61 -12.73 30.13
N ARG A 172 33.22 -11.78 29.41
CA ARG A 172 33.19 -10.35 29.75
C ARG A 172 31.78 -9.76 29.76
N ILE A 173 30.96 -10.08 28.75
CA ILE A 173 29.56 -9.65 28.67
C ILE A 173 28.76 -10.23 29.84
N GLN A 174 28.89 -11.53 30.10
CA GLN A 174 28.14 -12.21 31.18
C GLN A 174 28.50 -11.70 32.58
N ALA A 175 29.74 -11.25 32.79
CA ALA A 175 30.16 -10.69 34.07
C ALA A 175 29.38 -9.41 34.46
N ARG A 176 28.77 -8.70 33.50
CA ARG A 176 27.93 -7.51 33.77
C ARG A 176 26.52 -7.84 34.28
N TYR A 177 26.09 -9.09 34.16
CA TYR A 177 24.75 -9.56 34.55
C TYR A 177 24.77 -10.40 35.84
N ARG A 178 25.92 -10.50 36.51
CA ARG A 178 26.10 -11.17 37.80
C ARG A 178 26.34 -10.12 38.88
#